data_AF-A0A2M8KP39-F1
#
_entry.id   AF-A0A2M8KP39-F1
#
_cell.length_a   1.000
_cell.length_b   1.000
_cell.length_c   1.000
_cell.angle_alpha   90.00
_cell.angle_beta   90.00
_cell.angle_gamma   90.00
#
_symmetry.space_group_name_H-M   'P 1'
#
loop_
_entity.id
_entity.type
_entity.pdbx_description
1 polymer ?
#
loop_
_entity_poly.entity_id
_entity_poly.type
_entity_poly.pdbx_seq_one_letter_code
_entity_poly.pdbx_strand_id
1 'polypeptide(L)'
;MGQIVPVKNIHRSKRMTDQKKHDIKVFQLLFRDVIYAADKEKSSQALERLKKYVKSQKEIEPRFQKAYRSLLTNFKHTLTHFDHPHMERDNNMIENFNSVFKPRLKLMKGFKKEENIDRYLKLFLLQYRLHPLKESGMKERNGNSPLELSGTYIPKNYNFLHLLRTTFNIFYQLPQPEI
;
A
#
# COMPACT_ATOMS: atom_id res chain seq x y z
N MET A 1 -12.57 -12.75 -2.75
CA MET A 1 -13.45 -12.11 -1.76
C MET A 1 -12.99 -10.67 -1.59
N GLY A 2 -13.87 -9.72 -1.85
CA GLY A 2 -13.50 -8.31 -2.02
C GLY A 2 -13.30 -7.55 -0.73
N GLN A 3 -12.24 -6.75 -0.66
CA GLN A 3 -12.21 -5.50 0.11
C GLN A 3 -11.48 -4.43 -0.72
N ILE A 4 -12.23 -3.42 -1.16
CA ILE A 4 -12.28 -2.04 -0.60
C ILE A 4 -11.16 -1.21 -1.22
N VAL A 5 -11.45 -0.64 -2.39
CA VAL A 5 -10.95 0.70 -2.77
C VAL A 5 -11.08 1.59 -1.52
N PRO A 6 -10.08 2.42 -1.15
CA PRO A 6 -10.07 3.17 0.10
C PRO A 6 -11.06 4.34 0.05
N VAL A 7 -12.34 4.03 -0.08
CA VAL A 7 -13.42 4.89 0.39
C VAL A 7 -13.83 4.25 1.71
N LYS A 8 -13.27 4.77 2.81
CA LYS A 8 -13.60 4.36 4.19
C LYS A 8 -15.03 3.83 4.21
N ASN A 9 -15.19 2.55 4.60
CA ASN A 9 -16.49 1.99 4.93
C ASN A 9 -17.25 3.06 5.70
N ILE A 10 -18.27 3.65 5.08
CA ILE A 10 -19.09 4.66 5.73
C ILE A 10 -19.81 3.86 6.80
N HIS A 11 -19.21 3.77 7.99
CA HIS A 11 -19.92 3.42 9.21
C HIS A 11 -21.15 4.31 9.19
N ARG A 12 -22.30 3.65 9.05
CA ARG A 12 -23.60 4.24 8.77
C ARG A 12 -23.79 5.44 9.67
N SER A 13 -23.53 6.64 9.13
CA SER A 13 -23.94 7.85 9.80
C SER A 13 -25.46 7.81 9.78
N LYS A 14 -26.09 7.64 10.95
CA LYS A 14 -27.55 7.70 11.13
C LYS A 14 -28.15 9.03 10.60
N ARG A 15 -27.32 10.01 10.23
CA ARG A 15 -27.69 11.37 9.80
C ARG A 15 -27.78 11.57 8.29
N MET A 16 -27.58 10.53 7.47
CA MET A 16 -27.62 10.66 6.01
C MET A 16 -28.99 10.31 5.43
N THR A 17 -29.52 11.17 4.56
CA THR A 17 -30.75 10.91 3.79
C THR A 17 -30.55 9.74 2.83
N ASP A 18 -31.63 9.02 2.52
CA ASP A 18 -31.56 7.86 1.64
C ASP A 18 -31.18 8.23 0.20
N GLN A 19 -31.59 9.41 -0.27
CA GLN A 19 -31.14 9.96 -1.55
C GLN A 19 -29.62 10.12 -1.59
N LYS A 20 -29.02 10.74 -0.57
CA LYS A 20 -27.56 10.88 -0.50
C LYS A 20 -26.88 9.52 -0.47
N LYS A 21 -27.42 8.52 0.24
CA LYS A 21 -26.86 7.16 0.24
C LYS A 21 -26.92 6.53 -1.16
N HIS A 22 -28.02 6.74 -1.87
CA HIS A 22 -28.19 6.27 -3.24
C HIS A 22 -27.15 6.91 -4.17
N ASP A 23 -27.00 8.23 -4.13
CA ASP A 23 -26.06 8.96 -4.99
C ASP A 23 -24.60 8.52 -4.74
N ILE A 24 -24.23 8.28 -3.47
CA ILE A 24 -22.91 7.73 -3.13
C ILE A 24 -22.71 6.37 -3.79
N LYS A 25 -23.69 5.45 -3.66
CA LYS A 25 -23.59 4.10 -4.21
C LYS A 25 -23.49 4.12 -5.73
N VAL A 26 -24.31 4.92 -6.39
CA VAL A 26 -24.31 5.04 -7.85
C VAL A 26 -22.96 5.57 -8.34
N PHE A 27 -22.47 6.66 -7.73
CA PHE A 27 -21.15 7.20 -8.10
C PHE A 27 -20.04 6.18 -7.87
N GLN A 28 -20.04 5.47 -6.74
CA GLN A 28 -19.04 4.44 -6.44
C GLN A 28 -19.06 3.29 -7.45
N LEU A 29 -20.25 2.82 -7.85
CA LEU A 29 -20.40 1.77 -8.85
C LEU A 29 -19.84 2.23 -10.20
N LEU A 30 -20.27 3.40 -10.68
CA LEU A 30 -19.80 3.95 -11.95
C LEU A 30 -18.29 4.19 -11.96
N PHE A 31 -17.74 4.72 -10.87
CA PHE A 31 -16.29 4.93 -10.73
C PHE A 31 -15.53 3.61 -10.74
N ARG A 32 -16.04 2.60 -10.03
CA ARG A 32 -15.44 1.27 -9.96
C ARG A 32 -15.46 0.56 -11.33
N ASP A 33 -16.52 0.74 -12.10
CA ASP A 33 -16.64 0.17 -13.46
C ASP A 33 -15.54 0.68 -14.39
N VAL A 34 -15.06 1.92 -14.19
CA VAL A 34 -13.91 2.45 -14.93
C VAL A 34 -12.62 1.72 -14.56
N ILE A 35 -12.31 1.63 -13.26
CA ILE A 35 -11.03 1.10 -12.77
C ILE A 35 -10.93 -0.42 -12.93
N TYR A 36 -12.03 -1.14 -12.73
CA TYR A 36 -12.06 -2.60 -12.69
C TYR A 36 -12.69 -3.24 -13.94
N ALA A 37 -12.75 -2.51 -15.05
CA ALA A 37 -13.16 -3.07 -16.33
C ALA A 37 -12.30 -4.28 -16.74
N ALA A 38 -12.84 -5.13 -17.61
CA ALA A 38 -12.12 -6.31 -18.09
C ALA A 38 -10.98 -5.94 -19.06
N ASP A 39 -11.16 -4.87 -19.83
CA ASP A 39 -10.25 -4.42 -20.88
C ASP A 39 -10.30 -2.88 -21.04
N LYS A 40 -9.36 -2.32 -21.83
CA LYS A 40 -9.23 -0.87 -22.07
C LYS A 40 -10.45 -0.25 -22.72
N GLU A 41 -11.09 -0.96 -23.65
CA GLU A 41 -12.27 -0.46 -24.36
C GLU A 41 -13.45 -0.32 -23.39
N LYS A 42 -13.72 -1.37 -22.59
CA LYS A 42 -14.76 -1.34 -21.56
C LYS A 42 -14.50 -0.27 -20.50
N SER A 43 -13.24 -0.07 -20.10
CA SER A 43 -12.86 1.01 -19.19
C SER A 43 -13.20 2.38 -19.78
N SER A 44 -12.90 2.58 -21.06
CA SER A 44 -13.20 3.84 -21.78
C SER A 44 -14.70 4.07 -21.93
N GLN A 45 -15.47 3.03 -22.27
CA GLN A 45 -16.93 3.09 -22.32
C GLN A 45 -17.55 3.37 -20.94
N ALA A 46 -16.98 2.81 -19.87
CA ALA A 46 -17.41 3.09 -18.50
C ALA A 46 -17.10 4.54 -18.11
N LEU A 47 -15.96 5.09 -18.54
CA LEU A 47 -15.61 6.48 -18.29
C LEU A 47 -16.63 7.44 -18.95
N GLU A 48 -17.06 7.15 -20.18
CA GLU A 48 -18.09 7.96 -20.84
C GLU A 48 -19.46 7.85 -20.13
N ARG A 49 -19.81 6.67 -19.58
CA ARG A 49 -20.99 6.53 -18.72
C ARG A 49 -20.90 7.37 -17.45
N LEU A 50 -19.75 7.34 -16.76
CA LEU A 50 -19.49 8.17 -15.58
C LEU A 50 -19.57 9.66 -15.92
N LYS A 51 -18.99 10.09 -17.05
CA LYS A 51 -19.04 11.47 -17.53
C LYS A 51 -20.46 11.93 -17.85
N LYS A 52 -21.28 11.09 -18.47
CA LYS A 52 -22.72 11.36 -18.68
C LYS A 52 -23.44 11.53 -17.35
N TYR A 53 -23.22 10.63 -16.39
CA TYR A 53 -23.80 10.72 -15.06
C TYR A 53 -23.44 12.04 -14.37
N VAL A 54 -22.15 12.38 -14.30
CA VAL A 54 -21.68 13.62 -13.66
C VAL A 54 -22.29 14.86 -14.33
N LYS A 55 -22.42 14.87 -15.66
CA LYS A 55 -23.06 15.97 -16.40
C LYS A 55 -24.57 16.07 -16.17
N SER A 56 -25.26 14.94 -15.95
CA SER A 56 -26.71 14.93 -15.69
C SER A 56 -27.09 15.38 -14.28
N GLN A 57 -26.15 15.41 -13.35
CA GLN A 57 -26.41 15.87 -11.98
C GLN A 57 -26.44 17.40 -11.93
N LYS A 58 -27.52 17.96 -11.37
CA LYS A 58 -27.64 19.42 -11.14
C LYS A 58 -26.61 19.92 -10.13
N GLU A 59 -26.38 19.13 -9.09
CA GLU A 59 -25.39 19.40 -8.06
C GLU A 59 -24.68 18.08 -7.74
N ILE A 60 -23.34 18.08 -7.83
CA ILE A 60 -22.53 16.94 -7.47
C ILE A 60 -21.74 17.26 -6.21
N GLU A 61 -21.65 16.29 -5.31
CA GLU A 61 -20.92 16.48 -4.07
C GLU A 61 -19.43 16.81 -4.35
N PRO A 62 -18.83 17.82 -3.69
CA PRO A 62 -17.47 18.27 -4.00
C PRO A 62 -16.41 17.15 -3.98
N ARG A 63 -16.58 16.17 -3.08
CA ARG A 63 -15.69 15.00 -3.00
C ARG A 63 -15.73 14.14 -4.26
N PHE A 64 -16.91 13.97 -4.86
CA PHE A 64 -17.10 13.20 -6.09
C PHE A 64 -16.56 13.96 -7.29
N GLN A 65 -16.76 15.27 -7.33
CA GLN A 65 -16.18 16.12 -8.35
C GLN A 65 -14.65 16.06 -8.34
N LYS A 66 -14.03 16.11 -7.16
CA LYS A 66 -12.58 15.98 -7.00
C LYS A 66 -12.08 14.61 -7.49
N ALA A 67 -12.75 13.53 -7.08
CA ALA A 67 -12.39 12.17 -7.49
C ALA A 67 -12.52 11.99 -9.02
N TYR A 68 -13.62 12.45 -9.60
CA TYR A 68 -13.88 12.41 -11.04
C TYR A 68 -12.82 13.19 -11.84
N ARG A 69 -12.48 14.42 -11.43
CA ARG A 69 -11.43 15.21 -12.07
C ARG A 69 -10.07 14.52 -12.01
N SER A 70 -9.73 13.96 -10.84
CA SER A 70 -8.50 13.19 -10.67
C SER A 70 -8.43 11.98 -11.60
N LEU A 71 -9.54 11.25 -11.73
CA LEU A 71 -9.66 10.12 -12.65
C LEU A 71 -9.45 10.56 -14.11
N LEU A 72 -10.13 11.63 -14.55
CA LEU A 72 -9.98 12.15 -15.92
C LEU A 72 -8.53 12.53 -16.24
N THR A 73 -7.87 13.30 -15.36
CA THR A 73 -6.49 13.74 -15.57
C THR A 73 -5.52 12.56 -15.67
N ASN A 74 -5.74 11.53 -14.86
CA ASN A 74 -4.82 10.40 -14.73
C ASN A 74 -5.28 9.14 -15.48
N PHE A 75 -6.36 9.22 -16.27
CA PHE A 75 -7.01 8.04 -16.83
C PHE A 75 -6.05 7.15 -17.62
N LYS A 76 -5.18 7.75 -18.44
CA LYS A 76 -4.14 7.03 -19.20
C LYS A 76 -3.27 6.13 -18.32
N HIS A 77 -2.94 6.57 -17.10
CA HIS A 77 -2.12 5.82 -16.16
C HIS A 77 -2.91 4.72 -15.46
N THR A 78 -4.23 4.91 -15.28
CA THR A 78 -5.09 3.86 -14.73
C THR A 78 -5.24 2.67 -15.67
N LEU A 79 -4.95 2.83 -16.97
CA LEU A 79 -5.01 1.76 -17.97
C LEU A 79 -3.72 0.93 -18.07
N THR A 80 -2.62 1.38 -17.46
CA THR A 80 -1.29 0.74 -17.63
C THR A 80 -1.27 -0.73 -17.21
N HIS A 81 -2.05 -1.11 -16.20
CA HIS A 81 -2.16 -2.51 -15.75
C HIS A 81 -2.74 -3.46 -16.81
N PHE A 82 -3.46 -2.96 -17.83
CA PHE A 82 -3.95 -3.79 -18.93
C PHE A 82 -2.82 -4.24 -19.85
N ASP A 83 -1.75 -3.44 -19.97
CA ASP A 83 -0.58 -3.77 -20.81
C ASP A 83 0.46 -4.62 -20.07
N HIS A 84 0.37 -4.68 -18.74
CA HIS A 84 1.33 -5.36 -17.89
C HIS A 84 0.59 -6.35 -16.97
N PRO A 85 0.43 -7.63 -17.37
CA PRO A 85 -0.39 -8.61 -16.65
C PRO A 85 0.01 -8.85 -15.19
N HIS A 86 1.28 -8.60 -14.84
CA HIS A 86 1.80 -8.75 -13.47
C HIS A 86 1.66 -7.48 -12.61
N MET A 87 1.20 -6.37 -13.19
CA MET A 87 0.96 -5.14 -12.45
C MET A 87 -0.41 -5.21 -11.78
N GLU A 88 -0.42 -5.15 -10.46
CA GLU A 88 -1.67 -5.05 -9.72
C GLU A 88 -2.38 -3.71 -10.02
N ARG A 89 -3.71 -3.76 -10.10
CA ARG A 89 -4.53 -2.58 -10.41
C ARG A 89 -4.65 -1.61 -9.25
N ASP A 90 -4.51 -2.13 -8.04
CA ASP A 90 -4.61 -1.36 -6.81
C ASP A 90 -3.22 -1.19 -6.16
N ASN A 91 -3.16 -0.23 -5.26
CA ASN A 91 -1.95 0.11 -4.53
C ASN A 91 -1.98 -0.47 -3.11
N ASN A 92 -2.83 -1.46 -2.82
CA ASN A 92 -3.06 -1.95 -1.46
C ASN A 92 -1.78 -2.42 -0.79
N MET A 93 -0.93 -3.13 -1.53
CA MET A 93 0.38 -3.58 -1.03
C MET A 93 1.27 -2.40 -0.64
N ILE A 94 1.32 -1.36 -1.46
CA ILE A 94 2.12 -0.15 -1.22
C ILE A 94 1.55 0.66 -0.05
N GLU A 95 0.22 0.78 0.06
CA GLU A 95 -0.44 1.46 1.18
C GLU A 95 -0.16 0.75 2.51
N ASN A 96 -0.25 -0.58 2.53
CA ASN A 96 0.08 -1.40 3.69
C ASN A 96 1.57 -1.28 4.06
N PHE A 97 2.46 -1.29 3.06
CA PHE A 97 3.88 -1.04 3.31
C PHE A 97 4.11 0.36 3.93
N ASN A 98 3.49 1.39 3.36
CA ASN A 98 3.60 2.76 3.84
C ASN A 98 3.02 2.96 5.25
N SER A 99 1.94 2.27 5.60
CA SER A 99 1.33 2.37 6.94
C SER A 99 2.25 1.82 8.03
N VAL A 100 3.05 0.80 7.69
CA VAL A 100 4.07 0.21 8.56
C VAL A 100 5.31 1.11 8.63
N PHE A 101 5.74 1.68 7.49
CA PHE A 101 7.01 2.40 7.41
C PHE A 101 6.95 3.85 7.91
N LYS A 102 5.90 4.61 7.57
CA LYS A 102 5.77 6.04 7.93
C LYS A 102 5.88 6.32 9.44
N PRO A 103 5.27 5.53 10.35
CA PRO A 103 5.44 5.73 11.78
C PRO A 103 6.89 5.61 12.23
N ARG A 104 7.65 4.66 11.68
CA ARG A 104 9.07 4.47 11.99
C ARG A 104 9.91 5.64 11.49
N LEU A 105 9.64 6.13 10.28
CA LEU A 105 10.28 7.34 9.75
C LEU A 105 9.97 8.58 10.59
N LYS A 106 8.76 8.72 11.13
CA LYS A 106 8.43 9.87 12.00
C LYS A 106 9.25 9.88 13.29
N LEU A 107 9.64 8.70 13.79
CA LEU A 107 10.51 8.58 14.97
C LEU A 107 11.98 8.87 14.63
N MET A 108 12.36 8.80 13.36
CA MET A 108 13.69 9.16 12.87
C MET A 108 13.84 10.68 12.83
N LYS A 109 14.48 11.26 13.85
CA LYS A 109 14.79 12.69 13.94
C LYS A 109 16.24 12.91 14.40
N GLY A 110 16.82 14.07 14.05
CA GLY A 110 18.15 14.47 14.52
C GLY A 110 19.34 13.87 13.75
N PHE A 111 19.13 13.43 12.50
CA PHE A 111 20.22 12.96 11.64
C PHE A 111 21.05 14.15 11.15
N LYS A 112 22.36 14.15 11.47
CA LYS A 112 23.31 15.17 11.00
C LYS A 112 23.94 14.86 9.65
N LYS A 113 23.92 13.59 9.25
CA LYS A 113 24.59 13.08 8.04
C LYS A 113 23.70 12.11 7.29
N GLU A 114 23.76 12.14 5.97
CA GLU A 114 22.96 11.28 5.09
C GLU A 114 23.35 9.81 5.22
N GLU A 115 24.64 9.49 5.39
CA GLU A 115 25.07 8.09 5.52
C GLU A 115 24.47 7.41 6.75
N ASN A 116 24.18 8.18 7.81
CA ASN A 116 23.50 7.64 8.99
C ASN A 116 22.03 7.32 8.72
N ILE A 117 21.37 8.04 7.82
CA ILE A 117 20.00 7.74 7.40
C ILE A 117 19.99 6.40 6.65
N ASP A 118 20.87 6.24 5.65
CA ASP A 118 21.01 4.98 4.90
C ASP A 118 21.27 3.77 5.81
N ARG A 119 22.22 3.90 6.75
CA ARG A 119 22.51 2.86 7.76
C ARG A 119 21.27 2.49 8.58
N TYR A 120 20.49 3.48 9.03
CA TYR A 120 19.27 3.23 9.80
C TYR A 120 18.18 2.55 8.96
N LEU A 121 18.00 2.95 7.70
CA LEU A 121 17.04 2.30 6.80
C LEU A 121 17.41 0.82 6.58
N LYS A 122 18.70 0.52 6.37
CA LYS A 122 19.21 -0.85 6.28
C LYS A 122 18.91 -1.65 7.54
N LEU A 123 19.13 -1.07 8.73
CA LEU A 123 18.81 -1.72 10.01
C LEU A 123 17.30 -1.97 10.18
N PHE A 124 16.42 -1.06 9.73
CA PHE A 124 14.98 -1.28 9.76
C PHE A 124 14.54 -2.44 8.88
N LEU A 125 15.04 -2.50 7.64
CA LEU A 125 14.72 -3.58 6.72
C LEU A 125 15.21 -4.93 7.25
N LEU A 126 16.40 -4.93 7.84
CA LEU A 126 16.99 -6.11 8.45
C LEU A 126 16.17 -6.57 9.66
N GLN A 127 15.79 -5.66 10.56
CA GLN A 127 14.93 -5.95 11.69
C GLN A 127 13.59 -6.53 11.22
N TYR A 128 12.99 -5.96 10.17
CA TYR A 128 11.74 -6.46 9.62
C TYR A 128 11.85 -7.90 9.09
N ARG A 129 12.92 -8.24 8.36
CA ARG A 129 13.12 -9.58 7.78
C ARG A 129 13.24 -10.68 8.83
N LEU A 130 13.71 -10.33 10.03
CA LEU A 130 14.03 -11.28 11.10
C LEU A 130 13.03 -11.26 12.24
N HIS A 131 12.14 -10.26 12.30
CA HIS A 131 11.16 -10.19 13.37
C HIS A 131 9.97 -11.10 13.08
N PRO A 132 9.58 -11.98 14.02
CA PRO A 132 8.40 -12.82 13.87
C PRO A 132 7.13 -12.02 13.60
N LEU A 133 6.31 -12.51 12.67
CA LEU A 133 4.98 -11.97 12.44
C LEU A 133 4.08 -12.29 13.64
N LYS A 134 3.37 -11.28 14.14
CA LYS A 134 2.45 -11.43 15.29
C LYS A 134 0.98 -11.48 14.87
N GLU A 135 0.63 -10.80 13.79
CA GLU A 135 -0.76 -10.55 13.38
C GLU A 135 -0.95 -10.77 11.87
N SER A 136 -0.42 -11.87 11.35
CA SER A 136 -0.73 -12.33 9.99
C SER A 136 -2.20 -12.77 9.91
N GLY A 137 -2.87 -12.42 8.81
CA GLY A 137 -4.20 -12.96 8.48
C GLY A 137 -4.19 -14.48 8.23
N MET A 138 -3.04 -15.03 7.87
CA MET A 138 -2.77 -16.47 7.80
C MET A 138 -2.06 -16.88 9.09
N LYS A 139 -2.79 -17.58 9.97
CA LYS A 139 -2.35 -17.87 11.35
C LYS A 139 -1.10 -18.74 11.39
N GLU A 140 -0.93 -19.62 10.42
CA GLU A 140 0.24 -20.48 10.24
C GLU A 140 1.56 -19.71 10.04
N ARG A 141 1.47 -18.44 9.64
CA ARG A 141 2.64 -17.57 9.49
C ARG A 141 3.07 -16.89 10.78
N ASN A 142 2.21 -16.86 11.81
CA ASN A 142 2.54 -16.21 13.06
C ASN A 142 3.64 -16.97 13.80
N GLY A 143 4.53 -16.22 14.45
CA GLY A 143 5.71 -16.78 15.10
C GLY A 143 6.90 -17.02 14.17
N ASN A 144 6.70 -16.98 12.85
CA ASN A 144 7.76 -17.03 11.85
C ASN A 144 8.09 -15.61 11.34
N SER A 145 9.37 -15.33 11.14
CA SER A 145 9.84 -14.12 10.47
C SER A 145 9.70 -14.23 8.94
N PRO A 146 9.68 -13.11 8.20
CA PRO A 146 9.65 -13.14 6.74
C PRO A 146 10.74 -14.02 6.11
N LEU A 147 11.93 -14.06 6.72
CA LEU A 147 13.04 -14.87 6.23
C LEU A 147 12.86 -16.37 6.56
N GLU A 148 12.25 -16.73 7.68
CA GLU A 148 11.86 -18.12 7.97
C GLU A 148 10.77 -18.61 7.01
N LEU A 149 9.81 -17.74 6.67
CA LEU A 149 8.77 -18.05 5.68
C LEU A 149 9.32 -18.30 4.27
N SER A 150 10.54 -17.84 3.97
CA SER A 150 11.23 -18.16 2.70
C SER A 150 11.98 -19.50 2.75
N GLY A 151 11.82 -20.29 3.81
CA GLY A 151 12.51 -21.56 4.01
C GLY A 151 13.90 -21.43 4.64
N THR A 152 14.30 -20.23 5.08
CA THR A 152 15.60 -20.03 5.73
C THR A 152 15.51 -20.42 7.20
N TYR A 153 16.41 -21.28 7.67
CA TYR A 153 16.51 -21.55 9.10
C TYR A 153 17.16 -20.38 9.84
N ILE A 154 16.53 -19.90 10.90
CA ILE A 154 17.08 -18.87 11.80
C ILE A 154 17.18 -19.46 13.20
N PRO A 155 18.38 -19.56 13.79
CA PRO A 155 18.53 -20.00 15.17
C PRO A 155 17.82 -19.03 16.12
N LYS A 156 17.15 -19.54 17.16
CA LYS A 156 16.53 -18.67 18.18
C LYS A 156 17.58 -17.78 18.83
N ASN A 157 17.42 -16.46 18.68
CA ASN A 157 18.34 -15.48 19.19
C ASN A 157 17.61 -14.27 19.79
N TYR A 158 17.96 -13.89 21.01
CA TYR A 158 17.42 -12.68 21.66
C TYR A 158 18.03 -11.38 21.10
N ASN A 159 19.23 -11.47 20.53
CA ASN A 159 19.96 -10.33 20.01
C ASN A 159 20.55 -10.68 18.63
N PHE A 160 20.16 -9.93 17.62
CA PHE A 160 20.63 -10.13 16.26
C PHE A 160 22.12 -9.84 16.08
N LEU A 161 22.64 -8.78 16.70
CA LEU A 161 24.08 -8.49 16.66
C LEU A 161 24.89 -9.60 17.31
N HIS A 162 24.32 -10.25 18.33
CA HIS A 162 24.93 -11.42 18.94
C HIS A 162 24.96 -12.60 17.95
N LEU A 163 23.82 -12.94 17.32
CA LEU A 163 23.76 -14.00 16.30
C LEU A 163 24.75 -13.78 15.15
N LEU A 164 24.82 -12.57 14.60
CA LEU A 164 25.76 -12.23 13.52
C LEU A 164 27.22 -12.46 13.93
N ARG A 165 27.57 -12.06 15.16
CA ARG A 165 28.94 -12.16 15.66
C ARG A 165 29.32 -13.59 16.03
N THR A 166 28.42 -14.35 16.64
CA THR A 166 28.75 -15.66 17.21
C THR A 166 28.46 -16.82 16.28
N THR A 167 27.41 -16.74 15.47
CA THR A 167 27.01 -17.83 14.57
C THR A 167 27.56 -17.62 13.17
N PHE A 168 27.55 -16.37 12.67
CA PHE A 168 27.97 -16.06 11.31
C PHE A 168 29.38 -15.45 11.22
N ASN A 169 30.07 -15.25 12.35
CA ASN A 169 31.41 -14.64 12.43
C ASN A 169 31.55 -13.33 11.61
N ILE A 170 30.47 -12.55 11.53
CA ILE A 170 30.50 -11.25 10.84
C ILE A 170 31.03 -10.20 11.82
N PHE A 171 32.29 -9.83 11.63
CA PHE A 171 32.92 -8.72 12.34
C PHE A 171 32.78 -7.44 11.51
N TYR A 172 32.55 -6.32 12.19
CA TYR A 172 32.55 -5.02 11.55
C TYR A 172 33.99 -4.70 11.14
N GLN A 173 34.34 -4.89 9.87
CA GLN A 173 35.61 -4.43 9.33
C GLN A 173 35.47 -2.93 9.06
N LEU A 174 36.27 -2.13 9.76
CA LEU A 174 36.45 -0.73 9.37
C LEU A 174 37.05 -0.73 7.96
N PRO A 175 36.56 0.13 7.03
CA PRO A 175 37.22 0.30 5.76
C PRO A 175 38.68 0.68 6.03
N GLN A 176 39.60 -0.07 5.45
CA GLN A 176 41.02 0.26 5.52
C GLN A 176 41.19 1.61 4.80
N PRO A 177 41.98 2.55 5.35
CA PRO A 177 42.30 3.77 4.61
C PRO A 177 42.96 3.39 3.29
N GLU A 178 42.45 3.93 2.19
CA GLU A 178 43.10 3.83 0.89
C GLU A 178 44.50 4.48 1.02
N ILE A 179 45.54 3.71 0.70
CA ILE A 179 46.96 4.12 0.72
C ILE A 179 47.25 4.95 -0.53
#